data_AF-A0A243QKD0-F1
#
_entry.id   AF-A0A243QKD0-F1
#
_cell.length_a   1.000
_cell.length_b   1.000
_cell.length_c   1.000
_cell.angle_alpha   90.00
_cell.angle_beta   90.00
_cell.angle_gamma   90.00
#
_symmetry.space_group_name_H-M   'P 1'
#
loop_
_entity.id
_entity.type
_entity.pdbx_description
1 polymer ?
#
loop_
_entity_poly.entity_id
_entity_poly.type
_entity_poly.pdbx_seq_one_letter_code
_entity_poly.pdbx_strand_id
1 'polypeptide(L)'
;VRITPEAALPGPEFGTWMLVAKGQLQSDWVTGTLAPSWKVQGLREIPLPAESPGWWGTGKMIEFCSYLPDLSVLYQLVTSVRRTRCHWCGIDVIGDRCVFCSATPPVHDSPPLKQLENRTAVG
;
A
#
# COMPACT_ATOMS: atom_id res chain seq x y z
N VAL A 1 15.36 4.50 0.86
CA VAL A 1 15.05 4.88 -0.55
C VAL A 1 15.19 6.39 -0.66
N ARG A 2 15.95 6.89 -1.65
CA ARG A 2 16.02 8.32 -1.97
C ARG A 2 15.23 8.53 -3.25
N ILE A 3 14.27 9.45 -3.22
CA ILE A 3 13.37 9.73 -4.34
C ILE A 3 13.86 11.00 -5.02
N THR A 4 13.93 11.00 -6.35
CA THR A 4 14.33 12.19 -7.13
C THR A 4 13.14 13.14 -7.28
N PRO A 5 13.35 14.44 -7.58
CA PRO A 5 12.27 15.42 -7.69
C PRO A 5 11.17 15.05 -8.70
N GLU A 6 11.50 14.28 -9.73
CA GLU A 6 10.60 13.86 -10.81
C GLU A 6 9.82 12.58 -10.50
N ALA A 7 10.16 11.88 -9.41
CA ALA A 7 9.55 10.61 -9.10
C ALA A 7 8.15 10.80 -8.51
N ALA A 8 7.15 10.30 -9.23
CA ALA A 8 5.77 10.24 -8.78
C ALA A 8 5.60 9.10 -7.78
N LEU A 9 5.14 9.42 -6.56
CA LEU A 9 4.70 8.42 -5.62
C LEU A 9 3.28 7.97 -5.98
N PRO A 10 3.02 6.65 -6.14
CA PRO A 10 1.65 6.18 -6.33
C PRO A 10 0.82 6.54 -5.10
N GLY A 11 -0.35 7.14 -5.34
CA GLY A 11 -1.29 7.50 -4.30
C GLY A 11 -2.27 6.37 -3.96
N PRO A 12 -3.05 6.52 -2.88
CA PRO A 12 -4.13 5.60 -2.54
C PRO A 12 -5.20 5.53 -3.63
N GLU A 13 -5.84 4.37 -3.78
CA GLU A 13 -6.97 4.17 -4.72
C GLU A 13 -8.30 4.69 -4.19
N PHE A 14 -8.35 5.06 -2.91
CA PHE A 14 -9.55 5.55 -2.22
C PHE A 14 -9.41 7.02 -1.86
N GLY A 15 -10.55 7.70 -1.69
CA GLY A 15 -10.56 9.06 -1.18
C GLY A 15 -9.99 9.14 0.24
N THR A 16 -8.79 9.69 0.37
CA THR A 16 -8.11 9.85 1.66
C THR A 16 -8.04 11.30 2.09
N TRP A 17 -7.93 11.51 3.40
CA TRP A 17 -7.47 12.77 3.99
C TRP A 17 -5.99 12.65 4.33
N MET A 18 -5.31 13.80 4.46
CA MET A 18 -3.89 13.85 4.77
C MET A 18 -3.63 14.69 6.02
N LEU A 19 -2.81 14.16 6.93
CA LEU A 19 -2.16 14.92 7.99
C LEU A 19 -0.75 15.30 7.54
N VAL A 20 -0.33 16.52 7.86
CA VAL A 20 1.03 17.00 7.61
C VAL A 20 1.59 17.62 8.89
N ALA A 21 2.80 17.25 9.25
CA ALA A 21 3.54 17.82 10.37
C ALA A 21 4.86 18.40 9.89
N LYS A 22 5.07 19.70 10.11
CA LYS A 22 6.29 20.39 9.68
C LYS A 22 7.30 20.43 10.81
N GLY A 23 8.50 19.92 10.54
CA GLY A 23 9.68 20.18 11.34
C GLY A 23 10.40 21.44 10.87
N GLN A 24 11.74 21.40 10.90
CA GLN A 24 12.59 22.54 10.53
C GLN A 24 12.78 22.68 9.01
N LEU A 25 12.40 21.66 8.23
CA LEU A 25 12.54 21.71 6.78
C LEU A 25 11.50 22.67 6.18
N GLN A 26 11.98 23.65 5.40
CA GLN A 26 11.13 24.59 4.69
C GLN A 26 10.86 24.06 3.28
N SER A 27 9.71 23.40 3.12
CA SER A 27 9.23 22.89 1.83
C SER A 27 7.71 22.81 1.86
N ASP A 28 7.09 23.06 0.71
CA ASP A 28 5.66 22.90 0.48
C ASP A 28 5.33 21.66 -0.37
N TRP A 29 6.33 20.83 -0.71
CA TRP A 29 6.15 19.73 -1.66
C TRP A 29 5.00 18.78 -1.30
N VAL A 30 4.83 18.47 -0.01
CA VAL A 30 3.72 17.62 0.46
C VAL A 30 2.36 18.28 0.17
N THR A 31 2.21 19.56 0.49
CA THR A 31 0.95 20.30 0.36
C THR A 31 0.66 20.75 -1.07
N GLY A 32 1.70 21.15 -1.81
CA GLY A 32 1.60 21.77 -3.13
C GLY A 32 1.75 20.79 -4.29
N THR A 33 2.41 19.65 -4.10
CA THR A 33 2.63 18.64 -5.15
C THR A 33 2.00 17.31 -4.81
N LEU A 34 2.34 16.72 -3.67
CA LEU A 34 1.93 15.36 -3.32
C LEU A 34 0.42 15.26 -3.09
N ALA A 35 -0.14 16.11 -2.23
CA ALA A 35 -1.57 16.12 -1.92
C ALA A 35 -2.47 16.26 -3.17
N PRO A 36 -2.21 17.21 -4.10
CA PRO A 36 -2.93 17.27 -5.37
C PRO A 36 -2.74 16.03 -6.24
N SER A 37 -1.51 15.50 -6.36
CA SER A 37 -1.23 14.32 -7.18
C SER A 37 -1.99 13.08 -6.70
N TRP A 38 -2.18 12.96 -5.39
CA TRP A 38 -2.95 11.89 -4.74
C TRP A 38 -4.44 12.18 -4.65
N LYS A 39 -4.90 13.36 -5.12
CA LYS A 39 -6.31 13.80 -5.07
C LYS A 39 -6.90 13.68 -3.66
N VAL A 40 -6.15 14.08 -2.64
CA VAL A 40 -6.61 14.02 -1.25
C VAL A 40 -7.85 14.90 -1.07
N GLN A 41 -8.82 14.41 -0.31
CA GLN A 41 -10.11 15.08 -0.11
C GLN A 41 -10.06 16.17 0.97
N GLY A 42 -9.05 16.09 1.85
CA GLY A 42 -8.82 17.06 2.91
C GLY A 42 -7.38 17.00 3.39
N LEU A 43 -6.88 18.12 3.89
CA LEU A 43 -5.53 18.25 4.43
C LEU A 43 -5.58 19.02 5.75
N ARG A 44 -4.86 18.53 6.76
CA ARG A 44 -4.72 19.18 8.06
C ARG A 44 -3.26 19.23 8.48
N GLU A 45 -2.82 20.41 8.89
CA GLU A 45 -1.54 20.56 9.57
C GLU A 45 -1.70 20.23 11.06
N ILE A 46 -0.78 19.43 11.58
CA ILE A 46 -0.72 19.03 13.00
C ILE A 46 0.69 19.34 13.55
N PRO A 47 0.83 19.49 14.88
CA PRO A 47 2.15 19.59 15.50
C PRO A 47 3.00 18.35 15.19
N LEU A 48 4.31 18.55 14.99
CA LEU A 48 5.25 17.44 14.86
C LEU A 48 5.28 16.62 16.17
N PRO A 49 5.10 15.29 16.12
CA PRO A 49 5.25 14.45 17.30
C PRO A 49 6.64 14.67 17.92
N ALA A 50 6.70 14.77 19.25
CA ALA A 50 7.92 15.15 19.96
C ALA A 50 9.06 14.15 19.76
N GLU A 51 8.73 12.89 19.54
CA GLU A 51 9.64 11.77 19.33
C GLU A 51 10.21 11.71 17.91
N SER A 52 9.59 12.41 16.95
CA SER A 52 9.95 12.34 15.53
C SER A 52 11.44 12.61 15.28
N PRO A 53 12.07 13.66 15.83
CA PRO A 53 13.50 13.89 15.64
C PRO A 53 14.38 12.75 16.17
N GLY A 54 13.90 12.02 17.19
CA GLY A 54 14.56 10.83 17.72
C GLY A 54 14.43 9.63 16.77
N TRP A 55 13.24 9.36 16.24
CA TRP A 55 13.01 8.24 15.30
C TRP A 55 13.76 8.41 13.98
N TRP A 56 13.78 9.63 13.44
CA TRP A 56 14.40 9.94 12.15
C TRP A 56 15.84 10.47 12.25
N GLY A 57 16.33 10.73 13.46
CA GLY A 57 17.67 11.26 13.72
C GLY A 57 17.89 12.72 13.32
N THR A 58 16.85 13.47 12.95
CA THR A 58 16.92 14.88 12.57
C THR A 58 15.57 15.58 12.71
N GLY A 59 15.57 16.87 13.05
CA GLY A 59 14.37 17.73 13.01
C GLY A 59 14.10 18.36 11.64
N LYS A 60 15.03 18.21 10.67
CA LYS A 60 14.90 18.78 9.31
C LYS A 60 14.05 17.88 8.42
N MET A 61 12.75 17.82 8.70
CA MET A 61 11.82 16.97 7.96
C MET A 61 10.41 17.56 7.89
N ILE A 62 9.59 16.92 7.07
CA ILE A 62 8.14 17.05 7.05
C ILE A 62 7.60 15.62 7.08
N GLU A 63 6.73 15.31 8.04
CA GLU A 63 6.02 14.05 8.10
C GLU A 63 4.61 14.21 7.53
N PHE A 64 4.09 13.17 6.91
CA PHE A 64 2.72 13.15 6.44
C PHE A 64 2.13 11.74 6.54
N CYS A 65 0.81 11.68 6.67
CA CYS A 65 0.06 10.42 6.71
C CYS A 65 -1.25 10.61 5.95
N SER A 66 -1.56 9.68 5.04
CA SER A 66 -2.88 9.62 4.40
C SER A 66 -3.74 8.57 5.09
N TYR A 67 -5.00 8.91 5.37
CA TYR A 67 -5.92 8.06 6.12
C TYR A 67 -7.33 8.13 5.55
N LEU A 68 -8.13 7.09 5.81
CA LEU A 68 -9.56 7.07 5.50
C LEU A 68 -10.32 7.70 6.67
N PRO A 69 -11.00 8.85 6.50
CA PRO A 69 -11.73 9.48 7.58
C PRO A 69 -13.09 8.81 7.86
N ASP A 70 -13.65 8.12 6.86
CA ASP A 70 -14.98 7.50 6.95
C ASP A 70 -14.88 6.05 7.42
N LEU A 71 -15.38 5.81 8.63
CA LEU A 71 -15.43 4.48 9.24
C LEU A 71 -16.27 3.49 8.44
N SER A 72 -17.30 3.95 7.74
CA SER A 72 -18.16 3.10 6.91
C SER A 72 -17.39 2.58 5.70
N VAL A 73 -16.59 3.44 5.05
CA VAL A 73 -15.70 3.03 3.96
C VAL A 73 -14.66 2.03 4.46
N LEU A 74 -14.02 2.32 5.59
CA LEU A 74 -13.04 1.39 6.18
C LEU A 74 -13.69 0.03 6.50
N TYR A 75 -14.88 0.04 7.10
CA TYR A 75 -15.64 -1.18 7.40
C TYR A 75 -16.00 -1.95 6.14
N GLN A 76 -16.49 -1.27 5.09
CA GLN A 76 -16.79 -1.87 3.80
C GLN A 76 -15.55 -2.51 3.18
N LEU A 77 -14.40 -1.83 3.20
CA LEU A 77 -13.14 -2.39 2.70
C LEU A 77 -12.78 -3.66 3.47
N VAL A 78 -12.73 -3.61 4.80
CA VAL A 78 -12.34 -4.76 5.64
C VAL A 78 -13.32 -5.94 5.51
N THR A 79 -14.62 -5.67 5.39
CA THR A 79 -15.65 -6.73 5.31
C THR A 79 -15.85 -7.28 3.90
N SER A 80 -15.54 -6.49 2.86
CA SER A 80 -15.61 -6.94 1.46
C SER A 80 -14.47 -7.89 1.08
N VAL A 81 -13.33 -7.86 1.79
CA VAL A 81 -12.25 -8.78 1.46
C VAL A 81 -12.62 -10.21 1.84
N ARG A 82 -12.50 -11.10 0.85
CA ARG A 82 -12.66 -12.54 1.07
C ARG A 82 -11.63 -13.02 2.09
N ARG A 83 -12.13 -13.55 3.20
CA ARG A 83 -11.32 -14.30 4.16
C ARG A 83 -11.08 -15.70 3.64
N THR A 84 -9.86 -16.18 3.81
CA THR A 84 -9.50 -17.57 3.55
C THR A 84 -8.78 -18.13 4.76
N ARG A 85 -8.95 -19.43 5.02
CA ARG A 85 -8.21 -20.10 6.09
C ARG A 85 -6.85 -20.51 5.53
N CYS A 86 -5.76 -20.09 6.18
CA CYS A 86 -4.43 -20.51 5.78
C CYS A 86 -4.31 -22.04 5.84
N HIS A 87 -3.93 -22.69 4.73
CA HIS A 87 -3.82 -24.14 4.67
C HIS A 87 -2.72 -24.69 5.60
N TRP A 88 -1.71 -23.89 5.94
CA TRP A 88 -0.57 -24.31 6.76
C TRP A 88 -0.83 -24.17 8.27
N CYS A 89 -1.19 -22.96 8.73
CA CYS A 89 -1.36 -22.67 10.16
C CYS A 89 -2.82 -22.63 10.62
N GLY A 90 -3.78 -22.64 9.70
CA GLY A 90 -5.20 -22.66 10.02
C GLY A 90 -5.81 -21.33 10.48
N ILE A 91 -5.06 -20.22 10.46
CA ILE A 91 -5.54 -18.87 10.82
C ILE A 91 -6.32 -18.25 9.65
N ASP A 92 -7.40 -17.52 9.95
CA ASP A 92 -8.12 -16.72 8.95
C ASP A 92 -7.26 -15.53 8.50
N VAL A 93 -7.05 -15.44 7.20
CA VAL A 93 -6.24 -14.40 6.57
C VAL A 93 -7.01 -13.65 5.50
N ILE A 94 -6.58 -12.41 5.28
CA ILE A 94 -7.07 -11.51 4.23
C ILE A 94 -6.02 -11.52 3.12
N GLY A 95 -6.42 -11.87 1.90
CA GLY A 95 -5.51 -12.02 0.75
C GLY A 95 -5.04 -13.47 0.51
N ASP A 96 -4.05 -13.63 -0.36
CA ASP A 96 -3.48 -14.90 -0.82
C ASP A 96 -2.26 -15.35 0.01
N ARG A 97 -1.63 -14.43 0.74
CA ARG A 97 -0.45 -14.69 1.58
C ARG A 97 -0.77 -14.55 3.07
N CYS A 98 -0.42 -15.57 3.85
CA CYS A 98 -0.51 -15.51 5.31
C CYS A 98 0.68 -14.74 5.91
N VAL A 99 0.44 -13.56 6.49
CA VAL A 99 1.48 -12.74 7.14
C VAL A 99 2.00 -13.32 8.46
N PHE A 100 1.26 -14.25 9.07
CA PHE A 100 1.64 -14.85 10.35
C PHE A 100 2.70 -15.96 10.18
N CYS A 101 2.46 -16.92 9.28
CA CYS A 101 3.41 -18.01 9.07
C CYS A 101 4.33 -17.78 7.86
N SER A 102 3.96 -16.91 6.92
CA SER A 102 4.71 -16.65 5.68
C SER A 102 5.01 -17.89 4.82
N ALA A 103 4.32 -19.01 5.05
CA ALA A 103 4.50 -20.23 4.27
C ALA A 103 4.12 -19.99 2.80
N THR A 104 5.04 -20.31 1.89
CA THR A 104 4.82 -20.23 0.44
C THR A 104 4.76 -21.67 -0.08
N PRO A 105 3.78 -22.05 -0.92
CA PRO A 105 3.77 -23.39 -1.50
C PRO A 105 5.07 -23.63 -2.29
N PRO A 106 5.60 -24.87 -2.29
CA PRO A 106 6.72 -25.21 -3.14
C PRO A 106 6.36 -24.93 -4.60
N VAL A 107 7.28 -24.31 -5.35
CA VAL A 107 7.10 -24.08 -6.78
C VAL A 107 7.06 -25.44 -7.47
N HIS A 108 5.89 -25.86 -7.92
CA HIS A 108 5.80 -27.00 -8.82
C HIS A 108 6.15 -26.50 -10.22
N ASP A 109 7.22 -27.04 -10.81
CA ASP A 109 7.45 -26.90 -12.25
C ASP A 109 6.20 -27.39 -12.97
N SER A 110 5.50 -26.47 -13.64
CA SER A 110 4.38 -26.85 -14.48
C SER A 110 4.91 -27.74 -15.59
N PRO A 111 4.42 -28.98 -15.76
CA PRO A 111 4.83 -29.79 -16.89
C PRO A 111 4.47 -29.04 -18.17
N PRO A 112 5.35 -29.06 -19.20
CA PRO A 112 5.10 -28.32 -20.43
C PRO A 112 3.72 -28.72 -20.98
N LEU A 113 2.91 -27.71 -21.32
CA LEU A 113 1.62 -27.90 -21.98
C LEU A 113 1.86 -28.78 -23.21
N LYS A 114 1.39 -30.02 -23.19
CA LYS A 114 1.36 -30.88 -24.38
C LYS A 114 0.50 -30.16 -25.41
N GLN A 115 1.12 -29.62 -26.45
CA GLN A 115 0.41 -29.13 -27.62
C GLN A 115 -0.50 -30.28 -28.10
N LEU A 116 -1.81 -30.02 -28.12
CA LEU A 116 -2.76 -30.88 -28.82
C LEU A 116 -2.40 -30.80 -30.31
N GLU A 117 -1.60 -31.74 -30.78
CA GLU A 117 -1.26 -31.87 -32.20
C GLU A 117 -2.55 -32.09 -32.99
N ASN A 118 -2.80 -31.17 -33.91
CA ASN A 118 -3.90 -31.20 -34.87
C ASN A 118 -3.94 -32.55 -35.60
N ARG A 119 -4.96 -33.35 -35.32
CA ARG A 119 -5.38 -34.43 -36.21
C ARG A 119 -6.12 -33.83 -37.41
N THR A 120 -5.38 -33.27 -38.35
CA THR A 120 -5.85 -33.16 -39.73
C THR A 120 -5.24 -34.32 -40.51
N ALA A 121 -5.95 -35.45 -40.53
CA ALA A 121 -5.67 -36.51 -41.49
C ALA A 121 -6.39 -36.15 -42.80
N VAL A 122 -5.59 -36.04 -43.86
CA VAL A 122 -6.02 -36.02 -45.26
C VAL A 122 -6.66 -37.36 -45.60
N GLY A 123 -7.78 -37.33 -46.31
CA GLY A 123 -8.49 -38.48 -46.88
C GLY A 123 -9.76 -38.01 -47.56
#